data_AF-A0A1F3IGM7-F1
#
_entry.id   AF-A0A1F3IGM7-F1
#
_cell.length_a   1.000
_cell.length_b   1.000
_cell.length_c   1.000
_cell.angle_alpha   90.00
_cell.angle_beta   90.00
_cell.angle_gamma   90.00
#
_symmetry.space_group_name_H-M   'P 1'
#
loop_
_entity.id
_entity.type
_entity.pdbx_description
1 polymer ?
#
loop_
_entity_poly.entity_id
_entity_poly.type
_entity_poly.pdbx_seq_one_letter_code
_entity_poly.pdbx_strand_id
1 'polypeptide(L)'
;MFESFGNKVKIKSTFETEKLGLAGKIGDVFGQTTPSISEVEVIGKTNKDFAINVYFDDLKNSYWFDQELIETIDNGVSSVITLDGVDKKWTKDSNGNWIEENINPNIKKKWWKF
;
A
#
# COMPACT_ATOMS: atom_id res chain seq x y z
N MET A 1 -9.30 1.62 -4.71
CA MET A 1 -8.08 1.23 -4.00
C MET A 1 -8.32 -0.14 -3.37
N PHE A 2 -7.31 -0.99 -3.27
CA PHE A 2 -7.47 -2.35 -2.72
C PHE A 2 -7.44 -2.34 -1.18
N GLU A 3 -8.01 -3.38 -0.57
CA GLU A 3 -8.27 -3.45 0.88
C GLU A 3 -6.99 -3.32 1.71
N SER A 4 -5.89 -3.97 1.31
CA SER A 4 -4.64 -3.94 2.09
C SER A 4 -3.84 -2.65 1.93
N PHE A 5 -4.16 -1.77 0.97
CA PHE A 5 -3.42 -0.52 0.77
C PHE A 5 -3.43 0.31 2.04
N GLY A 6 -2.28 0.84 2.45
CA GLY A 6 -2.13 1.64 3.67
C GLY A 6 -2.21 0.84 4.97
N ASN A 7 -2.28 -0.49 4.92
CA ASN A 7 -2.08 -1.32 6.12
C ASN A 7 -0.65 -1.15 6.63
N LYS A 8 -0.48 -1.13 7.96
CA LYS A 8 0.84 -1.31 8.56
C LYS A 8 1.14 -2.78 8.70
N VAL A 9 2.33 -3.13 8.25
CA VAL A 9 2.80 -4.50 8.27
C VAL A 9 4.18 -4.58 8.90
N LYS A 10 4.46 -5.72 9.51
CA LYS A 10 5.79 -6.10 10.00
C LYS A 10 6.34 -7.22 9.11
N ILE A 11 7.61 -7.13 8.76
CA ILE A 11 8.29 -8.18 7.99
C ILE A 11 8.73 -9.30 8.93
N LYS A 12 8.37 -10.54 8.60
CA LYS A 12 8.76 -11.73 9.35
C LYS A 12 10.26 -12.01 9.22
N SER A 13 10.84 -12.59 10.27
CA SER A 13 12.23 -13.06 10.27
C SER A 13 12.35 -14.35 9.45
N THR A 14 13.07 -14.28 8.34
CA THR A 14 13.54 -15.43 7.56
C THR A 14 14.97 -15.15 7.11
N PHE A 15 15.66 -16.17 6.59
CA PHE A 15 17.02 -16.00 6.10
C PHE A 15 17.13 -14.88 5.05
N GLU A 16 16.17 -14.79 4.12
CA GLU A 16 16.15 -13.79 3.06
C GLU A 16 15.94 -12.37 3.60
N THR A 17 15.00 -12.19 4.53
CA THR A 17 14.68 -10.87 5.09
C THR A 17 15.73 -10.38 6.09
N GLU A 18 16.38 -11.30 6.82
CA GLU A 18 17.50 -11.01 7.70
C GLU A 18 18.74 -10.59 6.91
N LYS A 19 19.06 -11.32 5.83
CA LYS A 19 20.18 -11.00 4.94
C LYS A 19 20.07 -9.59 4.33
N LEU A 20 18.84 -9.12 4.08
CA LEU A 20 18.56 -7.79 3.55
C LEU A 20 18.38 -6.72 4.64
N GLY A 21 18.43 -7.09 5.92
CA GLY A 21 18.20 -6.16 7.05
C GLY A 21 16.76 -5.66 7.14
N LEU A 22 15.80 -6.38 6.56
CA LEU A 22 14.38 -6.02 6.51
C LEU A 22 13.55 -6.73 7.59
N ALA A 23 14.06 -7.84 8.14
CA ALA A 23 13.40 -8.59 9.21
C ALA A 23 13.02 -7.68 10.39
N GLY A 24 11.76 -7.79 10.84
CA GLY A 24 11.22 -7.04 11.97
C GLY A 24 10.89 -5.57 11.68
N LYS A 25 11.25 -5.02 10.51
CA LYS A 25 10.88 -3.64 10.14
C LYS A 25 9.37 -3.51 9.92
N ILE A 26 8.87 -2.31 10.18
CA ILE A 26 7.48 -1.93 9.98
C ILE A 26 7.42 -1.01 8.76
N GLY A 27 6.47 -1.28 7.88
CA GLY A 27 6.21 -0.44 6.70
C GLY A 27 4.72 -0.38 6.38
N ASP A 28 4.40 0.39 5.34
CA ASP A 28 3.03 0.56 4.85
C ASP A 28 2.87 -0.18 3.52
N VAL A 29 1.78 -0.92 3.37
CA VAL A 29 1.45 -1.56 2.09
C VAL A 29 1.14 -0.48 1.06
N PHE A 30 1.91 -0.49 -0.03
CA PHE A 30 1.86 0.54 -1.06
C PHE A 30 1.40 -0.01 -2.42
N GLY A 31 1.40 -1.33 -2.60
CA GLY A 31 1.02 -1.95 -3.87
C GLY A 31 0.81 -3.44 -3.76
N GLN A 32 0.19 -4.01 -4.79
CA GLN A 32 0.13 -5.45 -5.02
C GLN A 32 0.33 -5.71 -6.52
N THR A 33 0.90 -6.84 -6.88
CA THR A 33 1.15 -7.21 -8.29
C THR A 33 1.09 -8.71 -8.49
N THR A 34 1.09 -9.10 -9.77
CA THR A 34 1.24 -10.47 -10.27
C THR A 34 2.64 -10.60 -10.89
N PRO A 35 3.62 -11.18 -10.18
CA PRO A 35 5.02 -11.22 -10.61
C PRO A 35 5.25 -11.80 -12.00
N SER A 36 4.47 -12.80 -12.43
CA SER A 36 4.60 -13.46 -13.73
C SER A 36 4.46 -12.53 -14.94
N ILE A 37 3.83 -11.36 -14.77
CA ILE A 37 3.60 -10.37 -15.84
C ILE A 37 4.18 -8.98 -15.54
N SER A 38 4.83 -8.81 -14.38
CA SER A 38 5.31 -7.49 -13.93
C SER A 38 6.84 -7.40 -13.79
N GLU A 39 7.57 -8.50 -13.97
CA GLU A 39 9.03 -8.56 -13.95
C GLU A 39 9.68 -7.96 -12.68
N VAL A 40 8.95 -7.96 -11.55
CA VAL A 40 9.45 -7.46 -10.27
C VAL A 40 10.30 -8.49 -9.55
N GLU A 41 11.35 -8.05 -8.85
CA GLU A 41 12.11 -8.90 -7.93
C GLU A 41 11.33 -9.07 -6.62
N VAL A 42 10.93 -10.31 -6.32
CA VAL A 42 10.17 -10.66 -5.12
C VAL A 42 11.09 -11.30 -4.09
N ILE A 43 11.07 -10.77 -2.86
CA ILE A 43 11.74 -11.37 -1.71
C ILE A 43 10.86 -12.50 -1.18
N GLY A 44 11.43 -13.71 -1.08
CA GLY A 44 10.72 -14.91 -0.63
C GLY A 44 10.38 -15.88 -1.76
N LYS A 45 9.48 -16.83 -1.48
CA LYS A 45 9.04 -17.83 -2.46
C LYS A 45 7.72 -17.42 -3.07
N THR A 46 7.71 -17.13 -4.37
CA THR A 46 6.54 -16.64 -5.12
C THR A 46 5.52 -17.73 -5.43
N ASN A 47 5.02 -18.43 -4.39
CA ASN A 47 4.20 -19.63 -4.56
C ASN A 47 2.81 -19.35 -5.16
N LYS A 48 2.31 -18.12 -5.04
CA LYS A 48 0.93 -17.73 -5.40
C LYS A 48 0.82 -16.75 -6.57
N ASP A 49 1.93 -16.49 -7.27
CA ASP A 49 2.00 -15.44 -8.32
C ASP A 49 1.37 -14.11 -7.86
N PHE A 50 1.70 -13.74 -6.62
CA PHE A 50 1.20 -12.54 -5.96
C PHE A 50 2.30 -11.97 -5.08
N ALA A 51 2.53 -10.67 -5.16
CA ALA A 51 3.49 -9.98 -4.31
C ALA A 51 2.93 -8.65 -3.80
N ILE A 52 3.35 -8.27 -2.59
CA ILE A 52 2.92 -7.04 -1.93
C ILE A 52 4.12 -6.10 -1.88
N ASN A 53 3.93 -4.85 -2.32
CA ASN A 53 4.92 -3.80 -2.17
C ASN A 53 4.74 -3.16 -0.79
N VAL A 54 5.82 -3.12 -0.01
CA VAL A 54 5.85 -2.47 1.30
C VAL A 54 6.83 -1.31 1.23
N TYR A 55 6.35 -0.11 1.51
CA TYR A 55 7.16 1.10 1.62
C TYR A 55 7.65 1.29 3.06
N PHE A 56 8.93 1.60 3.20
CA PHE A 56 9.57 1.85 4.49
C PHE A 56 10.00 3.30 4.56
N ASP A 57 9.40 4.06 5.48
CA ASP A 57 9.68 5.49 5.61
C ASP A 57 11.13 5.77 6.05
N ASP A 58 11.70 4.91 6.90
CA ASP A 58 13.09 5.01 7.36
C ASP A 58 14.11 4.76 6.24
N LEU A 59 13.76 3.92 5.27
CA LEU A 59 14.61 3.60 4.11
C LEU A 59 14.32 4.49 2.89
N LYS A 60 13.20 5.23 2.91
CA LYS A 60 12.64 5.96 1.75
C LYS A 60 12.58 5.09 0.49
N ASN A 61 12.31 3.80 0.66
CA ASN A 61 12.32 2.81 -0.41
C ASN A 61 11.22 1.78 -0.19
N SER A 62 10.85 1.05 -1.24
CA SER A 62 9.94 -0.08 -1.16
C SER A 62 10.50 -1.36 -1.74
N TYR A 63 9.98 -2.48 -1.27
CA TYR A 63 10.37 -3.82 -1.70
C TYR A 63 9.13 -4.67 -1.93
N TRP A 64 9.22 -5.61 -2.87
CA TRP A 64 8.17 -6.59 -3.13
C TRP A 64 8.45 -7.85 -2.33
N PHE A 65 7.45 -8.30 -1.57
CA PHE A 65 7.55 -9.51 -0.75
C PHE A 65 6.49 -10.52 -1.19
N ASP A 66 6.85 -11.79 -1.02
CA ASP A 66 5.84 -12.83 -0.89
C ASP A 66 4.94 -12.54 0.33
N GLN A 67 3.64 -12.80 0.18
CA GLN A 67 2.65 -12.52 1.21
C GLN A 67 2.93 -13.27 2.52
N GLU A 68 3.56 -14.44 2.47
CA GLU A 68 3.86 -15.23 3.68
C GLU A 68 4.92 -14.58 4.55
N LEU A 69 5.72 -13.65 4.03
CA LEU A 69 6.72 -12.88 4.77
C LEU A 69 6.15 -11.66 5.49
N ILE A 70 4.86 -11.38 5.31
CA ILE A 70 4.20 -10.18 5.83
C ILE A 70 3.25 -10.56 6.98
N GLU A 71 3.30 -9.78 8.04
CA GLU A 71 2.37 -9.82 9.16
C GLU A 71 1.64 -8.47 9.26
N THR A 72 0.32 -8.46 9.06
CA THR A 72 -0.48 -7.24 9.26
C THR A 72 -0.60 -6.93 10.74
N ILE A 73 -0.20 -5.72 11.13
CA ILE A 73 -0.27 -5.24 12.51
C ILE A 73 -1.33 -4.14 12.70
N ASP A 74 -1.69 -3.43 11.62
CA ASP A 74 -2.77 -2.44 11.59
C ASP A 74 -3.42 -2.45 10.21
N ASN A 75 -4.76 -2.46 10.15
CA ASN A 75 -5.51 -2.47 8.90
C ASN A 75 -5.64 -1.07 8.25
N GLY A 76 -4.94 -0.07 8.76
CA GLY A 76 -4.92 1.30 8.27
C GLY A 76 -6.24 2.05 8.49
N VAL A 77 -7.05 1.67 9.48
CA VAL A 77 -8.36 2.31 9.72
C VAL A 77 -8.15 3.78 10.06
N SER A 78 -8.95 4.65 9.47
CA SER A 78 -8.81 6.12 9.54
C SER A 78 -7.56 6.68 8.86
N SER A 79 -6.76 5.87 8.16
CA SER A 79 -5.70 6.39 7.29
C SER A 79 -6.30 7.31 6.24
N VAL A 80 -5.60 8.41 5.99
CA VAL A 80 -6.01 9.42 5.02
C VAL A 80 -4.97 9.48 3.91
N ILE A 81 -5.45 9.45 2.66
CA ILE A 81 -4.63 9.63 1.47
C ILE A 81 -5.11 10.85 0.72
N THR A 82 -4.16 11.67 0.30
CA THR A 82 -4.31 12.72 -0.71
C THR A 82 -3.30 12.46 -1.81
N LEU A 83 -3.63 12.89 -3.02
CA LEU A 83 -2.70 12.85 -4.15
C LEU A 83 -2.46 14.28 -4.62
N ASP A 84 -1.19 14.65 -4.81
CA ASP A 84 -0.84 15.98 -5.28
C ASP A 84 -1.51 16.27 -6.63
N GLY A 85 -2.17 17.42 -6.72
CA GLY A 85 -2.93 17.83 -7.89
C GLY A 85 -4.32 17.18 -8.03
N VAL A 86 -4.77 16.39 -7.04
CA VAL A 86 -6.12 15.81 -7.02
C VAL A 86 -6.90 16.36 -5.82
N ASP A 87 -8.01 17.05 -6.10
CA ASP A 87 -8.92 17.60 -5.07
C ASP A 87 -9.82 16.53 -4.42
N LYS A 88 -9.24 15.38 -4.11
CA LYS A 88 -9.89 14.24 -3.48
C LYS A 88 -9.08 13.75 -2.29
N LYS A 89 -9.81 13.35 -1.27
CA LYS A 89 -9.30 12.72 -0.07
C LYS A 89 -9.94 11.34 0.02
N TRP A 90 -9.15 10.33 0.36
CA TRP A 90 -9.67 9.02 0.69
C TRP A 90 -9.40 8.72 2.15
N THR A 91 -10.43 8.27 2.87
CA THR A 91 -10.32 7.82 4.26
C THR A 91 -10.67 6.35 4.32
N LYS A 92 -9.83 5.56 4.99
CA LYS A 92 -10.09 4.13 5.12
C LYS A 92 -11.08 3.84 6.25
N ASP A 93 -12.13 3.09 5.96
CA ASP A 93 -13.11 2.67 6.96
C ASP A 93 -12.69 1.40 7.71
N SER A 94 -13.48 1.01 8.71
CA SER A 94 -13.24 -0.21 9.51
C SER A 94 -13.40 -1.52 8.74
N ASN A 95 -14.02 -1.48 7.55
CA ASN A 95 -14.23 -2.62 6.68
C ASN A 95 -13.13 -2.71 5.59
N GLY A 96 -12.11 -1.85 5.65
CA GLY A 96 -11.01 -1.82 4.70
C GLY A 96 -11.34 -1.09 3.38
N ASN A 97 -12.51 -0.49 3.25
CA ASN A 97 -12.89 0.30 2.07
C ASN A 97 -12.30 1.71 2.15
N TRP A 98 -12.00 2.28 0.99
CA TRP A 98 -11.55 3.66 0.86
C TRP A 98 -12.72 4.57 0.48
N ILE A 99 -13.17 5.40 1.42
CA ILE A 99 -14.25 6.37 1.23
C ILE A 99 -13.66 7.63 0.60
N GLU A 100 -14.15 7.98 -0.59
CA GLU A 100 -13.74 9.17 -1.34
C GLU A 100 -14.56 10.40 -0.94
N GLU A 101 -13.87 11.51 -0.67
CA GLU A 101 -14.45 12.82 -0.37
C GLU A 101 -13.83 13.88 -1.31
N ASN A 102 -14.65 14.78 -1.85
CA ASN A 102 -14.14 15.93 -2.59
C ASN A 102 -13.70 17.01 -1.60
N ILE A 103 -12.46 17.48 -1.72
CA ILE A 103 -11.90 18.50 -0.83
C ILE A 103 -12.36 19.90 -1.28
N ASN A 104 -12.74 20.06 -2.55
CA ASN A 104 -13.26 21.30 -3.10
C ASN A 104 -14.69 21.12 -3.70
N PRO A 105 -15.76 21.39 -2.92
CA PRO A 105 -17.14 21.23 -3.40
C PRO A 105 -17.54 22.21 -4.51
N ASN A 106 -16.76 23.28 -4.77
CA ASN A 106 -17.10 24.34 -5.72
C ASN A 106 -16.66 24.09 -7.18
N ILE A 107 -15.94 23.00 -7.48
CA ILE A 107 -15.53 22.65 -8.86
C ILE A 107 -16.69 22.03 -9.68
N LYS A 108 -17.88 21.88 -9.09
CA LYS A 108 -19.11 21.44 -9.79
C LYS A 108 -19.94 22.58 -10.40
N LYS A 109 -19.35 23.68 -10.88
CA LYS A 109 -20.03 24.56 -11.87
C LYS A 109 -19.04 25.07 -12.91
N LYS A 110 -18.88 24.30 -13.99
CA LYS A 110 -18.33 24.81 -15.24
C LYS A 110 -19.29 25.86 -15.81
N TRP A 111 -18.87 27.11 -15.77
CA TRP A 111 -19.58 28.36 -16.10
C TRP A 111 -19.86 28.58 -17.61
N TRP A 112 -19.60 27.58 -18.46
CA TRP A 112 -19.76 27.65 -19.91
C TRP A 112 -20.90 26.77 -20.45
N LYS A 113 -21.80 26.29 -19.58
CA LYS A 113 -23.11 25.80 -20.02
C LYS A 113 -24.13 26.90 -19.78
N PHE A 114 -24.30 27.76 -20.78
CA PHE A 114 -25.52 28.54 -21.01
C PHE A 114 -26.17 27.99 -22.27
#